data_AF-A0A1Y2LK13-F1
#
_entry.id   AF-A0A1Y2LK13-F1
#
_cell.length_a   1.000
_cell.length_b   1.000
_cell.length_c   1.000
_cell.angle_alpha   90.00
_cell.angle_beta   90.00
_cell.angle_gamma   90.00
#
_symmetry.space_group_name_H-M   'P 1'
#
loop_
_entity.id
_entity.type
_entity.pdbx_description
1 polymer ?
#
loop_
_entity_poly.entity_id
_entity_poly.type
_entity_poly.pdbx_seq_one_letter_code
_entity_poly.pdbx_strand_id
1 'polypeptide(L)'
;MSADSHRSSWYPVEYGYAPENIKTACQVLRSFYNYLRYHRACPEYDEQIQAALKMCDTAEDELVKTNIACLALPGDFNVSASTLFGGAQAGLFAGDKEWAKEALAEGLDVNDIGLRNEEARIKFSTGIALLGSDEQQDLLGGTKVKVIKRESTGLKVTAIDLPDNITKYMYSTQLESWRDKLARLEPLGRLKCKVWFPDDCDEWDLPKDKYPDGRPHKDVQTAYEFWVEGDVLEKCFIGMKIEASVLTLEGGLTFLDEVKQTYCSFYTWLANEIWMERKPKEVRWVAKSSPDYDEQVEINGLNKDGQEKAQEKAQEDDEFDDE
;
A
#
# COMPACT_ATOMS: atom_id res chain seq x y z
N MET A 1 18.54 4.83 -12.05
CA MET A 1 17.05 4.80 -12.01
C MET A 1 16.63 3.35 -11.98
N SER A 2 16.07 2.87 -10.86
CA SER A 2 15.61 1.49 -10.82
C SER A 2 14.26 1.38 -11.55
N ALA A 3 14.16 0.51 -12.54
CA ALA A 3 12.88 0.20 -13.20
C ALA A 3 11.86 -0.42 -12.22
N ASP A 4 12.39 -0.96 -11.11
CA ASP A 4 11.65 -1.72 -10.10
C ASP A 4 10.67 -0.83 -9.33
N SER A 5 11.09 0.39 -9.00
CA SER A 5 10.30 1.31 -8.18
C SER A 5 9.16 1.97 -8.97
N HIS A 6 9.32 2.16 -10.29
CA HIS A 6 8.24 2.65 -11.16
C HIS A 6 7.12 1.63 -11.31
N ARG A 7 7.47 0.34 -11.32
CA ARG A 7 6.51 -0.76 -11.40
C ARG A 7 5.72 -0.98 -10.13
N SER A 8 6.31 -0.72 -8.97
CA SER A 8 5.67 -0.95 -7.70
C SER A 8 4.71 0.17 -7.27
N SER A 9 4.98 1.42 -7.68
CA SER A 9 4.26 2.59 -7.18
C SER A 9 3.28 3.17 -8.22
N TRP A 10 3.75 3.47 -9.43
CA TRP A 10 2.89 4.09 -10.45
C TRP A 10 2.06 3.10 -11.30
N TYR A 11 2.67 2.01 -11.77
CA TYR A 11 2.02 1.09 -12.72
C TYR A 11 0.65 0.56 -12.29
N PRO A 12 0.43 0.15 -11.02
CA PRO A 12 -0.85 -0.42 -10.61
C PRO A 12 -1.98 0.61 -10.53
N VAL A 13 -1.64 1.87 -10.24
CA VAL A 13 -2.60 2.97 -10.15
C VAL A 13 -3.13 3.33 -11.55
N GLU A 14 -2.28 3.29 -12.57
CA GLU A 14 -2.63 3.71 -13.93
C GLU A 14 -3.21 2.57 -14.80
N TYR A 15 -2.63 1.38 -14.76
CA TYR A 15 -2.99 0.27 -15.66
C TYR A 15 -3.79 -0.86 -14.98
N GLY A 16 -4.02 -0.72 -13.67
CA GLY A 16 -4.70 -1.71 -12.85
C GLY A 16 -3.89 -3.00 -12.64
N TYR A 17 -4.51 -3.93 -11.93
CA TYR A 17 -3.89 -5.18 -11.51
C TYR A 17 -4.27 -6.40 -12.38
N ALA A 18 -4.70 -6.16 -13.62
CA ALA A 18 -5.06 -7.25 -14.52
C ALA A 18 -3.82 -8.11 -14.82
N PRO A 19 -3.85 -9.44 -14.57
CA PRO A 19 -2.68 -10.30 -14.75
C PRO A 19 -2.07 -10.23 -16.15
N GLU A 20 -2.91 -10.15 -17.19
CA GLU A 20 -2.46 -10.06 -18.58
C GLU A 20 -1.74 -8.74 -18.88
N ASN A 21 -2.17 -7.63 -18.27
CA ASN A 21 -1.52 -6.32 -18.43
C ASN A 21 -0.15 -6.34 -17.76
N ILE A 22 -0.09 -6.79 -16.50
CA ILE A 22 1.16 -6.93 -15.72
C ILE A 22 2.14 -7.81 -16.48
N LYS A 23 1.68 -8.96 -16.98
CA LYS A 23 2.49 -9.89 -17.77
C LYS A 23 3.00 -9.25 -19.05
N THR A 24 2.16 -8.49 -19.76
CA THR A 24 2.56 -7.78 -20.98
C THR A 24 3.63 -6.73 -20.68
N ALA A 25 3.47 -5.92 -19.62
CA ALA A 25 4.47 -4.95 -19.19
C ALA A 25 5.79 -5.63 -18.76
N CYS A 26 5.69 -6.77 -18.07
CA CYS A 26 6.83 -7.63 -17.75
C CYS A 26 7.56 -8.11 -19.00
N GLN A 27 6.82 -8.59 -19.99
CA GLN A 27 7.36 -9.12 -21.23
C GLN A 27 8.08 -8.07 -22.10
N VAL A 28 7.57 -6.84 -22.14
CA VAL A 28 8.22 -5.73 -22.86
C VAL A 28 9.62 -5.46 -22.28
N LEU A 29 9.74 -5.32 -20.96
CA LEU A 29 11.05 -5.10 -20.33
C LEU A 29 11.96 -6.32 -20.48
N ARG A 30 11.45 -7.55 -20.32
CA ARG A 30 12.24 -8.76 -20.55
C ARG A 30 12.83 -8.79 -21.96
N SER A 31 12.02 -8.47 -22.96
CA SER A 31 12.46 -8.46 -24.36
C SER A 31 13.55 -7.42 -24.60
N PHE A 32 13.38 -6.22 -24.05
CA PHE A 32 14.38 -5.15 -24.12
C PHE A 32 15.69 -5.52 -23.43
N TYR A 33 15.64 -6.03 -22.20
CA TYR A 33 16.83 -6.44 -21.46
C TYR A 33 17.55 -7.62 -22.12
N ASN A 34 16.81 -8.60 -22.63
CA ASN A 34 17.39 -9.70 -23.38
C ASN A 34 18.06 -9.23 -24.68
N TYR A 35 17.48 -8.24 -25.36
CA TYR A 35 18.11 -7.61 -26.52
C TYR A 35 19.45 -6.95 -26.16
N LEU A 36 19.49 -6.14 -25.11
CA LEU A 36 20.73 -5.48 -24.66
C LEU A 36 21.84 -6.49 -24.32
N ARG A 37 21.48 -7.60 -23.68
CA ARG A 37 22.42 -8.68 -23.32
C ARG A 37 22.90 -9.46 -24.54
N TYR A 38 21.98 -9.85 -25.42
CA TYR A 38 22.31 -10.61 -26.62
C TYR A 38 23.29 -9.85 -27.53
N HIS A 39 23.05 -8.54 -27.70
CA HIS A 39 23.92 -7.69 -28.51
C HIS A 39 25.16 -7.16 -27.78
N ARG A 40 25.32 -7.48 -26.48
CA ARG A 40 26.39 -6.95 -25.61
C ARG A 40 26.51 -5.43 -25.75
N ALA A 41 25.38 -4.73 -25.78
CA ALA A 41 25.36 -3.28 -25.99
C ALA A 41 25.96 -2.52 -24.80
N CYS A 42 25.79 -3.04 -23.57
CA CYS A 42 26.30 -2.47 -22.32
C CYS A 42 26.80 -3.57 -21.38
N PRO A 43 27.93 -4.23 -21.68
CA PRO A 43 28.45 -5.34 -20.88
C PRO A 43 28.84 -4.94 -19.45
N GLU A 44 29.16 -3.66 -19.22
CA GLU A 44 29.47 -3.09 -17.91
C GLU A 44 28.27 -3.13 -16.94
N TYR A 45 27.05 -3.28 -17.45
CA TYR A 45 25.82 -3.37 -16.67
C TYR A 45 25.17 -4.77 -16.69
N ASP A 46 25.85 -5.83 -17.15
CA ASP A 46 25.23 -7.16 -17.30
C ASP A 46 24.64 -7.69 -15.99
N GLU A 47 25.31 -7.45 -14.86
CA GLU A 47 24.83 -7.85 -13.53
C GLU A 47 23.51 -7.15 -13.17
N GLN A 48 23.42 -5.85 -13.43
CA GLN A 48 22.21 -5.04 -13.19
C GLN A 48 21.08 -5.46 -14.14
N ILE A 49 21.39 -5.78 -15.39
CA ILE A 49 20.39 -6.27 -16.34
C ILE A 49 19.88 -7.65 -15.92
N GLN A 50 20.75 -8.54 -15.42
CA GLN A 50 20.33 -9.81 -14.83
C GLN A 50 19.44 -9.62 -13.60
N ALA A 51 19.76 -8.66 -12.72
CA ALA A 51 18.94 -8.34 -11.57
C ALA A 51 17.55 -7.82 -11.98
N ALA A 52 17.49 -6.92 -12.98
CA ALA A 52 16.24 -6.38 -13.51
C ALA A 52 15.36 -7.47 -14.17
N LEU A 53 15.97 -8.45 -14.85
CA LEU A 53 15.24 -9.61 -15.37
C LEU A 53 14.60 -10.44 -14.26
N LYS A 54 15.35 -10.74 -13.19
CA LYS A 54 14.81 -11.44 -12.01
C LYS A 54 13.69 -10.64 -11.36
N MET A 55 13.81 -9.31 -11.30
CA MET A 55 12.75 -8.45 -10.77
C MET A 55 11.47 -8.52 -11.61
N CYS A 56 11.58 -8.68 -12.94
CA CYS A 56 10.38 -8.88 -13.77
C CYS A 56 9.59 -10.14 -13.36
N ASP A 57 10.28 -11.20 -12.96
CA ASP A 57 9.65 -12.45 -12.51
C ASP A 57 8.98 -12.26 -11.14
N THR A 58 9.67 -11.59 -10.22
CA THR A 58 9.08 -11.23 -8.91
C THR A 58 7.87 -10.30 -9.06
N ALA A 59 7.95 -9.30 -9.94
CA ALA A 59 6.88 -8.34 -10.16
C ALA A 59 5.62 -8.98 -10.73
N GLU A 60 5.75 -9.92 -11.67
CA GLU A 60 4.60 -10.61 -12.27
C GLU A 60 3.80 -11.42 -11.23
N ASP A 61 4.49 -12.01 -10.24
CA ASP A 61 3.86 -12.76 -9.15
C ASP A 61 3.32 -11.85 -8.04
N GLU A 62 4.16 -10.94 -7.52
CA GLU A 62 3.82 -10.12 -6.36
C GLU A 62 2.76 -9.06 -6.68
N LEU A 63 2.77 -8.42 -7.85
CA LEU A 63 1.82 -7.35 -8.19
C LEU A 63 0.38 -7.84 -8.17
N VAL A 64 0.13 -9.04 -8.69
CA VAL A 64 -1.20 -9.66 -8.69
C VAL A 64 -1.62 -10.00 -7.26
N LYS A 65 -0.72 -10.61 -6.48
CA LYS A 65 -0.98 -10.98 -5.09
C LYS A 65 -1.27 -9.78 -4.21
N THR A 66 -0.54 -8.68 -4.39
CA THR A 66 -0.72 -7.44 -3.64
C THR A 66 -2.16 -6.93 -3.73
N ASN A 67 -2.75 -6.88 -4.92
CA ASN A 67 -4.15 -6.46 -5.09
C ASN A 67 -5.15 -7.43 -4.45
N ILE A 68 -4.96 -8.72 -4.68
CA ILE A 68 -5.81 -9.76 -4.10
C ILE A 68 -5.76 -9.69 -2.56
N ALA A 69 -4.59 -9.45 -1.98
CA ALA A 69 -4.42 -9.25 -0.55
C ALA A 69 -5.05 -7.94 -0.07
N CYS A 70 -4.95 -6.84 -0.85
CA CYS A 70 -5.57 -5.55 -0.52
C CYS A 70 -7.08 -5.66 -0.37
N LEU A 71 -7.73 -6.41 -1.26
CA LEU A 71 -9.18 -6.62 -1.24
C LEU A 71 -9.63 -7.59 -0.13
N ALA A 72 -8.74 -8.46 0.34
CA ALA A 72 -9.05 -9.48 1.34
C ALA A 72 -8.75 -9.03 2.77
N LEU A 73 -7.74 -8.18 2.96
CA LEU A 73 -7.43 -7.57 4.25
C LEU A 73 -8.44 -6.45 4.57
N PRO A 74 -8.74 -6.18 5.86
CA PRO A 74 -8.12 -6.73 7.06
C PRO A 74 -8.65 -8.11 7.50
N GLY A 75 -9.71 -8.64 6.86
CA GLY A 75 -10.33 -9.92 7.20
C GLY A 75 -11.53 -9.79 8.16
N ASP A 76 -12.38 -10.81 8.22
CA ASP A 76 -13.69 -10.78 8.88
C ASP A 76 -13.59 -10.50 10.40
N PHE A 77 -12.61 -11.08 11.08
CA PHE A 77 -12.35 -10.90 12.52
C PHE A 77 -11.95 -9.46 12.83
N ASN A 78 -11.07 -8.90 12.02
CA ASN A 78 -10.60 -7.52 12.18
C ASN A 78 -11.71 -6.52 11.82
N VAL A 79 -12.50 -6.78 10.77
CA VAL A 79 -13.73 -6.04 10.46
C VAL A 79 -14.74 -6.12 11.61
N SER A 80 -14.88 -7.29 12.23
CA SER A 80 -15.73 -7.49 13.41
C SER A 80 -15.26 -6.65 14.59
N ALA A 81 -13.96 -6.67 14.90
CA ALA A 81 -13.37 -5.85 15.94
C ALA A 81 -13.58 -4.34 15.67
N SER A 82 -13.31 -3.90 14.44
CA SER A 82 -13.54 -2.52 14.00
C SER A 82 -15.01 -2.10 14.20
N THR A 83 -15.95 -2.96 13.82
CA THR A 83 -17.39 -2.72 13.96
C THR A 83 -17.80 -2.57 15.43
N LEU A 84 -17.28 -3.41 16.33
CA LEU A 84 -17.68 -3.43 17.74
C LEU A 84 -17.05 -2.32 18.58
N PHE A 85 -15.81 -1.92 18.28
CA PHE A 85 -15.04 -1.00 19.11
C PHE A 85 -14.92 0.42 18.55
N GLY A 86 -15.76 0.76 17.56
CA GLY A 86 -15.82 2.12 17.01
C GLY A 86 -14.62 2.46 16.11
N GLY A 87 -14.19 1.49 15.31
CA GLY A 87 -13.22 1.67 14.23
C GLY A 87 -13.87 2.13 12.92
N ALA A 88 -13.12 2.06 11.82
CA ALA A 88 -13.56 2.48 10.48
C ALA A 88 -14.84 1.78 9.99
N GLN A 89 -15.08 0.54 10.40
CA GLN A 89 -16.24 -0.27 9.97
C GLN A 89 -17.49 -0.05 10.84
N ALA A 90 -17.39 0.71 11.93
CA ALA A 90 -18.51 0.93 12.83
C ALA A 90 -19.62 1.76 12.17
N GLY A 91 -20.85 1.24 12.17
CA GLY A 91 -22.02 1.92 11.60
C GLY A 91 -22.11 1.90 10.08
N LEU A 92 -21.22 1.17 9.39
CA LEU A 92 -21.27 1.00 7.94
C LEU A 92 -22.37 0.04 7.49
N PHE A 93 -22.86 -0.84 8.37
CA PHE A 93 -23.94 -1.79 8.04
C PHE A 93 -25.12 -1.07 7.38
N ALA A 94 -25.35 -1.39 6.10
CA ALA A 94 -26.35 -0.71 5.28
C ALA A 94 -27.74 -1.35 5.41
N GLY A 95 -27.86 -2.63 5.76
CA GLY A 95 -29.12 -3.38 5.77
C GLY A 95 -30.24 -2.79 6.65
N ASP A 96 -29.89 -2.02 7.69
CA ASP A 96 -30.87 -1.34 8.55
C ASP A 96 -31.31 0.05 8.03
N LYS A 97 -30.62 0.59 7.02
CA LYS A 97 -30.87 1.95 6.49
C LYS A 97 -31.98 1.93 5.43
N GLU A 98 -32.83 2.96 5.43
CA GLU A 98 -33.98 3.02 4.52
C GLU A 98 -33.57 3.06 3.04
N TRP A 99 -32.51 3.80 2.70
CA TRP A 99 -31.97 3.86 1.33
C TRP A 99 -31.48 2.50 0.82
N ALA A 100 -31.03 1.60 1.71
CA ALA A 100 -30.57 0.27 1.32
C ALA A 100 -31.74 -0.67 1.00
N LYS A 101 -32.89 -0.49 1.66
CA LYS A 101 -34.13 -1.20 1.36
C LYS A 101 -34.71 -0.75 0.01
N GLU A 102 -34.57 0.52 -0.32
CA GLU A 102 -34.94 1.08 -1.63
C GLU A 102 -34.03 0.54 -2.74
N ALA A 103 -32.71 0.54 -2.54
CA ALA A 103 -31.75 -0.03 -3.48
C ALA A 103 -31.98 -1.54 -3.70
N LEU A 104 -32.32 -2.30 -2.66
CA LEU A 104 -32.70 -3.71 -2.78
C LEU A 104 -33.97 -3.90 -3.63
N ALA A 105 -34.96 -3.00 -3.48
CA ALA A 105 -36.17 -3.00 -4.31
C ALA A 105 -35.89 -2.65 -5.78
N GLU A 106 -34.82 -1.90 -6.05
CA GLU A 106 -34.29 -1.59 -7.38
C GLU A 106 -33.34 -2.68 -7.93
N GLY A 107 -33.12 -3.77 -7.19
CA GLY A 107 -32.31 -4.91 -7.61
C GLY A 107 -30.80 -4.78 -7.32
N LEU A 108 -30.39 -3.77 -6.54
CA LEU A 108 -29.03 -3.63 -6.02
C LEU A 108 -28.96 -4.28 -4.63
N ASP A 109 -28.25 -5.40 -4.51
CA ASP A 109 -28.02 -6.03 -3.20
C ASP A 109 -26.93 -5.27 -2.42
N VAL A 110 -27.37 -4.37 -1.55
CA VAL A 110 -26.52 -3.60 -0.63
C VAL A 110 -26.51 -4.17 0.79
N ASN A 111 -27.12 -5.34 1.01
CA ASN A 111 -27.07 -6.01 2.33
C ASN A 111 -25.67 -6.51 2.69
N ASP A 112 -24.79 -6.64 1.71
CA ASP A 112 -23.39 -7.03 1.88
C ASP A 112 -22.47 -5.88 2.33
N ILE A 113 -22.98 -4.65 2.43
CA ILE A 113 -22.18 -3.50 2.90
C ILE A 113 -22.14 -3.47 4.43
N GLY A 114 -20.97 -3.83 4.97
CA GLY A 114 -20.67 -3.80 6.41
C GLY A 114 -21.17 -5.05 7.14
N LEU A 115 -20.75 -5.21 8.40
CA LEU A 115 -21.06 -6.38 9.20
C LEU A 115 -22.14 -6.08 10.25
N ARG A 116 -23.14 -6.96 10.40
CA ARG A 116 -24.16 -6.81 11.44
C ARG A 116 -23.54 -7.00 12.81
N ASN A 117 -23.93 -6.17 13.79
CA ASN A 117 -23.36 -6.20 15.14
C ASN A 117 -23.46 -7.58 15.84
N GLU A 118 -24.53 -8.34 15.58
CA GLU A 118 -24.67 -9.70 16.13
C GLU A 118 -23.65 -10.67 15.54
N GLU A 119 -23.45 -10.62 14.21
CA GLU A 119 -22.45 -11.43 13.51
C GLU A 119 -21.03 -11.05 13.94
N ALA A 120 -20.74 -9.74 14.01
CA ALA A 120 -19.47 -9.23 14.48
C ALA A 120 -19.14 -9.74 15.91
N ARG A 121 -20.13 -9.76 16.81
CA ARG A 121 -19.96 -10.32 18.17
C ARG A 121 -19.60 -11.80 18.12
N ILE A 122 -20.30 -12.60 17.32
CA ILE A 122 -20.03 -14.05 17.24
C ILE A 122 -18.62 -14.30 16.71
N LYS A 123 -18.25 -13.67 15.58
CA LYS A 123 -16.91 -13.84 14.97
C LYS A 123 -15.79 -13.38 15.93
N PHE A 124 -15.93 -12.19 16.52
CA PHE A 124 -14.93 -11.65 17.44
C PHE A 124 -14.81 -12.50 18.71
N SER A 125 -15.92 -12.80 19.39
CA SER A 125 -15.91 -13.59 20.62
C SER A 125 -15.39 -15.01 20.40
N THR A 126 -15.65 -15.60 19.23
CA THR A 126 -15.09 -16.93 18.88
C THR A 126 -13.57 -16.85 18.73
N GLY A 127 -13.05 -15.80 18.08
CA GLY A 127 -11.61 -15.57 17.99
C GLY A 127 -10.95 -15.43 19.36
N ILE A 128 -11.55 -14.64 20.26
CA ILE A 128 -11.05 -14.48 21.63
C ILE A 128 -11.10 -15.80 22.42
N ALA A 129 -12.20 -16.55 22.34
CA ALA A 129 -12.36 -17.80 23.08
C ALA A 129 -11.39 -18.90 22.65
N LEU A 130 -10.94 -18.88 21.39
CA LEU A 130 -10.06 -19.92 20.84
C LEU A 130 -8.58 -19.54 20.85
N LEU A 131 -8.22 -18.27 20.61
CA LEU A 131 -6.84 -17.81 20.52
C LEU A 131 -6.41 -16.86 21.65
N GLY A 132 -7.36 -16.23 22.33
CA GLY A 132 -7.08 -15.26 23.40
C GLY A 132 -6.54 -15.93 24.66
N SER A 133 -5.70 -15.20 25.39
CA SER A 133 -5.28 -15.60 26.74
C SER A 133 -6.44 -15.55 27.71
N ASP A 134 -6.33 -16.24 28.85
CA ASP A 134 -7.35 -16.23 29.91
C ASP A 134 -7.71 -14.79 30.33
N GLU A 135 -6.71 -13.92 30.48
CA GLU A 135 -6.91 -12.48 30.78
C GLU A 135 -7.69 -11.75 29.68
N GLN A 136 -7.42 -12.06 28.41
CA GLN A 136 -8.14 -11.49 27.28
C GLN A 136 -9.57 -11.99 27.20
N GLN A 137 -9.82 -13.27 27.50
CA GLN A 137 -11.15 -13.85 27.54
C GLN A 137 -12.02 -13.21 28.64
N ASP A 138 -11.45 -13.04 29.84
CA ASP A 138 -12.14 -12.40 30.96
C ASP A 138 -12.44 -10.91 30.69
N LEU A 139 -11.47 -10.18 30.12
CA LEU A 139 -11.60 -8.74 29.88
C LEU A 139 -12.50 -8.44 28.67
N LEU A 140 -12.30 -9.13 27.55
CA LEU A 140 -13.02 -8.90 26.28
C LEU A 140 -14.37 -9.64 26.24
N GLY A 141 -14.62 -10.58 27.16
CA GLY A 141 -15.97 -11.09 27.45
C GLY A 141 -16.87 -10.04 28.11
N GLY A 142 -16.28 -9.00 28.72
CA GLY A 142 -16.97 -7.84 29.27
C GLY A 142 -17.39 -6.82 28.21
N THR A 143 -18.55 -6.19 28.37
CA THR A 143 -19.20 -5.37 27.32
C THR A 143 -18.66 -3.93 27.17
N LYS A 144 -17.56 -3.56 27.85
CA LYS A 144 -17.08 -2.17 27.93
C LYS A 144 -15.56 -2.03 27.81
N VAL A 145 -14.98 -2.68 26.81
CA VAL A 145 -13.56 -2.50 26.48
C VAL A 145 -13.38 -1.24 25.64
N LYS A 146 -12.41 -0.40 25.99
CA LYS A 146 -12.07 0.81 25.21
C LYS A 146 -10.85 0.60 24.33
N VAL A 147 -10.77 1.41 23.28
CA VAL A 147 -9.56 1.56 22.46
C VAL A 147 -8.58 2.47 23.20
N ILE A 148 -7.37 1.97 23.47
CA ILE A 148 -6.28 2.72 24.11
C ILE A 148 -5.48 3.51 23.08
N LYS A 149 -5.21 2.91 21.92
CA LYS A 149 -4.31 3.47 20.91
C LYS A 149 -4.92 3.37 19.52
N ARG A 150 -4.78 4.44 18.74
CA ARG A 150 -5.09 4.51 17.31
C ARG A 150 -3.86 5.05 16.59
N GLU A 151 -3.38 4.36 15.57
CA GLU A 151 -2.24 4.83 14.78
C GLU A 151 -2.36 4.41 13.31
N SER A 152 -2.00 5.31 12.39
CA SER A 152 -1.79 4.97 10.98
C SER A 152 -0.31 4.67 10.80
N THR A 153 0.02 3.49 10.31
CA THR A 153 1.41 3.05 10.18
C THR A 153 1.62 2.18 8.95
N GLY A 154 2.83 2.22 8.42
CA GLY A 154 3.27 1.24 7.43
C GLY A 154 3.78 -0.01 8.13
N LEU A 155 3.46 -1.17 7.56
CA LEU A 155 3.77 -2.48 8.09
C LEU A 155 4.45 -3.30 6.99
N LYS A 156 5.50 -4.03 7.34
CA LYS A 156 6.13 -5.02 6.47
C LYS A 156 5.89 -6.41 7.06
N VAL A 157 5.33 -7.31 6.25
CA VAL A 157 5.09 -8.69 6.61
C VAL A 157 6.43 -9.42 6.77
N THR A 158 6.64 -10.03 7.93
CA THR A 158 7.87 -10.76 8.28
C THR A 158 7.67 -12.25 8.45
N ALA A 159 6.48 -12.68 8.88
CA ALA A 159 6.09 -14.08 8.94
C ALA A 159 4.57 -14.22 8.84
N ILE A 160 4.14 -15.38 8.35
CA ILE A 160 2.74 -15.76 8.17
C ILE A 160 2.59 -17.16 8.78
N ASP A 161 1.77 -17.28 9.82
CA ASP A 161 1.44 -18.55 10.44
C ASP A 161 -0.01 -18.91 10.09
N LEU A 162 -0.21 -19.88 9.21
CA LEU A 162 -1.53 -20.37 8.84
C LEU A 162 -2.21 -21.10 10.02
N PRO A 163 -3.55 -21.13 10.09
CA PRO A 163 -4.27 -21.86 11.12
C PRO A 163 -3.89 -23.35 11.12
N ASP A 164 -3.59 -23.89 12.28
CA ASP A 164 -3.28 -25.31 12.45
C ASP A 164 -4.54 -26.19 12.34
N ASN A 165 -4.35 -27.51 12.23
CA ASN A 165 -5.47 -28.45 12.08
C ASN A 165 -6.41 -28.48 13.30
N ILE A 166 -5.90 -28.16 14.49
CA ILE A 166 -6.69 -28.15 15.72
C ILE A 166 -7.63 -26.94 15.70
N THR A 167 -7.10 -25.78 15.37
CA THR A 167 -7.81 -24.52 15.21
C THR A 167 -8.87 -24.67 14.13
N LYS A 168 -8.53 -25.22 12.96
CA LYS A 168 -9.50 -25.54 11.89
C LYS A 168 -10.66 -26.39 12.42
N TYR A 169 -10.36 -27.45 13.18
CA TYR A 169 -11.38 -28.32 13.77
C TYR A 169 -12.27 -27.57 14.78
N MET A 170 -11.68 -26.78 15.68
CA MET A 170 -12.42 -26.00 16.68
C MET A 170 -13.37 -24.98 16.02
N TYR A 171 -12.90 -24.28 14.99
CA TYR A 171 -13.71 -23.34 14.22
C TYR A 171 -14.85 -24.04 13.49
N SER A 172 -14.61 -25.22 12.90
CA SER A 172 -15.68 -26.00 12.26
C SER A 172 -16.77 -26.44 13.25
N THR A 173 -16.38 -26.75 14.49
CA THR A 173 -17.33 -27.12 15.55
C THR A 173 -18.16 -25.92 16.01
N GLN A 174 -17.53 -24.75 16.12
CA GLN A 174 -18.23 -23.50 16.46
C GLN A 174 -19.17 -23.07 15.34
N LEU A 175 -18.77 -23.19 14.07
CA LEU A 175 -19.62 -22.89 12.93
C LEU A 175 -20.90 -23.73 12.94
N GLU A 176 -20.82 -25.03 13.27
CA GLU A 176 -22.01 -25.88 13.37
C GLU A 176 -22.95 -25.44 14.49
N SER A 177 -22.41 -24.89 15.59
CA SER A 177 -23.19 -24.37 16.72
C SER A 177 -23.89 -23.04 16.39
N TRP A 178 -23.33 -22.25 15.47
CA TRP A 178 -23.82 -20.93 15.08
C TRP A 178 -24.43 -20.91 13.67
N ARG A 179 -24.68 -22.08 13.08
CA ARG A 179 -25.08 -22.23 11.67
C ARG A 179 -26.36 -21.48 11.30
N ASP A 180 -27.28 -21.32 12.25
CA ASP A 180 -28.52 -20.56 12.07
C ASP A 180 -28.30 -19.04 12.02
N LYS A 181 -27.17 -18.54 12.55
CA LYS A 181 -26.86 -17.11 12.69
C LYS A 181 -25.68 -16.67 11.83
N LEU A 182 -24.89 -17.62 11.33
CA LEU A 182 -23.63 -17.34 10.66
C LEU A 182 -23.43 -18.29 9.49
N ALA A 183 -23.29 -17.71 8.29
CA ALA A 183 -23.04 -18.49 7.08
C ALA A 183 -21.57 -18.95 6.95
N ARG A 184 -20.63 -18.13 7.46
CA ARG A 184 -19.19 -18.37 7.30
C ARG A 184 -18.41 -17.98 8.56
N LEU A 185 -17.52 -18.87 8.98
CA LEU A 185 -16.57 -18.64 10.07
C LEU A 185 -15.24 -19.30 9.70
N GLU A 186 -14.30 -18.49 9.22
CA GLU A 186 -12.98 -18.97 8.80
C GLU A 186 -12.02 -19.07 10.00
N PRO A 187 -11.12 -20.06 10.01
CA PRO A 187 -10.15 -20.24 11.08
C PRO A 187 -9.05 -19.17 11.03
N LEU A 188 -8.69 -18.63 12.20
CA LEU A 188 -7.68 -17.58 12.32
C LEU A 188 -6.26 -18.14 12.40
N GLY A 189 -5.36 -17.53 11.64
CA GLY A 189 -3.91 -17.63 11.79
C GLY A 189 -3.31 -16.32 12.32
N ARG A 190 -2.00 -16.16 12.16
CA ARG A 190 -1.24 -15.00 12.66
C ARG A 190 -0.42 -14.35 11.54
N LEU A 191 -0.59 -13.04 11.39
CA LEU A 191 0.21 -12.19 10.50
C LEU A 191 1.19 -11.38 11.35
N LYS A 192 2.50 -11.64 11.20
CA LYS A 192 3.55 -10.95 11.95
C LYS A 192 4.20 -9.87 11.10
N CYS A 193 4.06 -8.64 11.55
CA CYS A 193 4.56 -7.46 10.85
C CYS A 193 5.59 -6.69 11.68
N LYS A 194 6.48 -5.98 11.01
CA LYS A 194 7.30 -4.93 11.62
C LYS A 194 6.92 -3.59 11.02
N VAL A 195 7.16 -2.50 11.77
CA VAL A 195 6.95 -1.16 11.22
C VAL A 195 7.82 -0.96 9.98
N TRP A 196 7.21 -0.43 8.93
CA TRP A 196 7.87 0.02 7.71
C TRP A 196 7.44 1.46 7.46
N PHE A 197 8.41 2.30 7.15
CA PHE A 197 8.14 3.68 6.77
C PHE A 197 8.26 3.77 5.25
N PRO A 198 7.22 4.26 4.55
CA PRO A 198 7.38 4.60 3.15
C PRO A 198 8.49 5.63 3.00
N ASP A 199 9.34 5.44 2.00
CA ASP A 199 10.32 6.46 1.63
C ASP A 199 9.53 7.70 1.18
N ASP A 200 9.67 8.82 1.88
CA ASP A 200 9.05 10.10 1.54
C ASP A 200 10.09 11.06 0.93
N CYS A 201 9.63 12.03 0.14
CA CYS A 201 10.47 13.11 -0.41
C CYS A 201 10.64 14.29 0.54
N ASP A 202 10.10 14.20 1.75
CA ASP A 202 10.17 15.27 2.72
C ASP A 202 11.60 15.31 3.30
N GLU A 203 12.48 16.07 2.66
CA GLU A 203 13.74 16.47 3.27
C GLU A 203 13.42 17.44 4.41
N TRP A 204 13.18 16.88 5.60
CA TRP A 204 12.95 17.66 6.79
C TRP A 204 14.20 18.49 7.09
N ASP A 205 14.04 19.79 7.33
CA ASP A 205 15.11 20.70 7.76
C ASP A 205 15.50 20.41 9.23
N LEU A 206 16.02 19.20 9.46
CA LEU A 206 16.49 18.72 10.75
C LEU A 206 18.00 18.90 10.85
N PRO A 207 18.52 19.37 11.99
CA PRO A 207 19.96 19.50 12.20
C PRO A 207 20.68 18.17 11.98
N LYS A 208 21.56 18.11 10.97
CA LYS A 208 22.31 16.89 10.59
C LYS A 208 23.16 16.33 11.72
N ASP A 209 23.63 17.18 12.64
CA ASP A 209 24.40 16.77 13.83
C ASP A 209 23.58 15.93 14.82
N LYS A 210 22.26 16.12 14.85
CA LYS A 210 21.35 15.42 15.77
C LYS A 210 20.58 14.29 15.10
N TYR A 211 20.36 14.41 13.79
CA TYR A 211 19.57 13.49 12.99
C TYR A 211 20.33 13.16 11.69
N PRO A 212 21.41 12.36 11.78
CA PRO A 212 22.27 12.07 10.63
C PRO A 212 21.54 11.28 9.54
N ASP A 213 20.54 10.48 9.92
CA ASP A 213 19.73 9.65 9.00
C ASP A 213 18.37 10.29 8.69
N GLY A 214 18.21 11.60 8.91
CA GLY A 214 16.96 12.32 8.66
C GLY A 214 15.89 12.07 9.73
N ARG A 215 14.64 11.85 9.32
CA ARG A 215 13.49 11.81 10.24
C ARG A 215 13.67 10.73 11.33
N PRO A 216 13.54 11.06 12.63
CA PRO A 216 13.57 10.06 13.68
C PRO A 216 12.33 9.17 13.57
N HIS A 217 12.53 7.94 13.11
CA HIS A 217 11.50 6.91 13.07
C HIS A 217 11.27 6.38 14.49
N LYS A 218 10.02 6.47 14.99
CA LYS A 218 9.66 5.83 16.26
C LYS A 218 9.79 4.31 16.10
N ASP A 219 10.51 3.68 17.03
CA ASP A 219 10.67 2.23 17.23
C ASP A 219 10.49 1.38 15.96
N VAL A 220 11.51 1.38 15.09
CA VAL A 220 11.63 0.47 13.93
C VAL A 220 11.54 -1.02 14.34
N GLN A 221 11.72 -1.33 15.63
CA GLN A 221 11.66 -2.68 16.17
C GLN A 221 10.28 -3.13 16.66
N THR A 222 9.25 -2.26 16.69
CA THR A 222 7.92 -2.69 17.11
C THR A 222 7.41 -3.77 16.16
N ALA A 223 7.19 -4.96 16.72
CA ALA A 223 6.57 -6.08 16.03
C ALA A 223 5.09 -6.14 16.39
N TYR A 224 4.25 -6.33 15.38
CA TYR A 224 2.82 -6.51 15.51
C TYR A 224 2.47 -7.95 15.14
N GLU A 225 1.54 -8.53 15.89
CA GLU A 225 0.90 -9.78 15.55
C GLU A 225 -0.60 -9.52 15.40
N PHE A 226 -1.13 -9.79 14.20
CA PHE A 226 -2.55 -9.65 13.89
C PHE A 226 -3.16 -11.02 13.67
N TRP A 227 -4.39 -11.22 14.15
CA TRP A 227 -5.15 -12.41 13.83
C TRP A 227 -5.96 -12.16 12.56
N VAL A 228 -5.83 -13.06 11.59
CA VAL A 228 -6.39 -12.93 10.25
C VAL A 228 -6.79 -14.33 9.77
N GLU A 229 -7.86 -14.43 9.00
CA GLU A 229 -8.36 -15.69 8.47
C GLU A 229 -7.35 -16.38 7.54
N GLY A 230 -7.34 -17.71 7.56
CA GLY A 230 -6.42 -18.50 6.75
C GLY A 230 -6.50 -18.21 5.25
N ASP A 231 -7.72 -18.03 4.71
CA ASP A 231 -7.95 -17.72 3.29
C ASP A 231 -7.42 -16.33 2.90
N VAL A 232 -7.40 -15.37 3.82
CA VAL A 232 -6.79 -14.04 3.63
C VAL A 232 -5.26 -14.16 3.75
N LEU A 233 -4.75 -14.92 4.72
CA LEU A 233 -3.31 -15.14 4.91
C LEU A 233 -2.65 -15.83 3.72
N GLU A 234 -3.35 -16.75 3.05
CA GLU A 234 -2.86 -17.41 1.82
C GLU A 234 -2.64 -16.44 0.65
N LYS A 235 -3.31 -15.28 0.67
CA LYS A 235 -3.13 -14.21 -0.34
C LYS A 235 -1.96 -13.29 -0.01
N CYS A 236 -1.52 -13.27 1.25
CA CYS A 236 -0.39 -12.48 1.72
C CYS A 236 0.96 -13.19 1.41
N PHE A 237 2.04 -12.41 1.36
CA PHE A 237 3.39 -12.94 1.19
C PHE A 237 4.42 -12.21 2.06
N ILE A 238 5.53 -12.88 2.35
CA ILE A 238 6.61 -12.30 3.16
C ILE A 238 7.26 -11.16 2.39
N GLY A 239 7.50 -10.04 3.08
CA GLY A 239 8.05 -8.82 2.49
C GLY A 239 7.00 -7.86 1.97
N MET A 240 5.74 -8.28 1.80
CA MET A 240 4.64 -7.40 1.45
C MET A 240 4.57 -6.21 2.41
N LYS A 241 4.34 -5.03 1.86
CA LYS A 241 4.18 -3.79 2.61
C LYS A 241 2.70 -3.41 2.66
N ILE A 242 2.24 -2.90 3.78
CA ILE A 242 0.84 -2.61 4.04
C ILE A 242 0.77 -1.24 4.71
N GLU A 243 -0.03 -0.34 4.18
CA GLU A 243 -0.40 0.90 4.86
C GLU A 243 -1.76 0.70 5.52
N ALA A 244 -1.78 0.75 6.85
CA ALA A 244 -2.98 0.42 7.62
C ALA A 244 -3.16 1.30 8.85
N SER A 245 -4.42 1.42 9.26
CA SER A 245 -4.82 1.94 10.56
C SER A 245 -4.86 0.78 11.56
N VAL A 246 -4.19 0.93 12.69
CA VAL A 246 -4.07 -0.08 13.74
C VAL A 246 -4.73 0.44 15.02
N LEU A 247 -5.52 -0.42 15.65
CA LEU A 247 -6.20 -0.15 16.91
C LEU A 247 -5.72 -1.13 17.98
N THR A 248 -5.43 -0.62 19.18
CA THR A 248 -5.10 -1.44 20.36
C THR A 248 -6.17 -1.28 21.42
N LEU A 249 -6.71 -2.40 21.89
CA LEU A 249 -7.73 -2.47 22.93
C LEU A 249 -7.12 -2.54 24.35
N GLU A 250 -7.92 -2.19 25.35
CA GLU A 250 -7.68 -2.60 26.74
C GLU A 250 -7.58 -4.14 26.79
N GLY A 251 -6.46 -4.67 27.30
CA GLY A 251 -6.11 -6.10 27.20
C GLY A 251 -5.00 -6.44 26.19
N GLY A 252 -4.44 -5.43 25.53
CA GLY A 252 -3.26 -5.58 24.68
C GLY A 252 -3.52 -6.21 23.31
N LEU A 253 -4.77 -6.58 23.00
CA LEU A 253 -5.13 -7.05 21.66
C LEU A 253 -5.03 -5.91 20.66
N THR A 254 -4.30 -6.15 19.58
CA THR A 254 -4.10 -5.20 18.50
C THR A 254 -4.62 -5.79 17.20
N PHE A 255 -5.42 -5.02 16.46
CA PHE A 255 -6.07 -5.46 15.23
C PHE A 255 -5.94 -4.43 14.11
N LEU A 256 -6.09 -4.89 12.87
CA LEU A 256 -6.10 -4.04 11.68
C LEU A 256 -7.48 -3.40 11.54
N ASP A 257 -7.59 -2.08 11.68
CA ASP A 257 -8.87 -1.38 11.54
C ASP A 257 -9.27 -1.21 10.08
N GLU A 258 -8.32 -0.71 9.29
CA GLU A 258 -8.48 -0.39 7.88
C GLU A 258 -7.15 -0.61 7.17
N VAL A 259 -7.18 -1.28 6.03
CA VAL A 259 -6.03 -1.37 5.12
C VAL A 259 -6.30 -0.43 3.97
N LYS A 260 -5.46 0.61 3.84
CA LYS A 260 -5.59 1.63 2.80
C LYS A 260 -4.99 1.11 1.49
N GLN A 261 -3.80 0.56 1.58
CA GLN A 261 -3.07 0.07 0.41
C GLN A 261 -2.07 -1.01 0.79
N THR A 262 -1.79 -1.92 -0.14
CA THR A 262 -0.71 -2.88 -0.06
C THR A 262 0.29 -2.64 -1.19
N TYR A 263 1.55 -3.00 -0.96
CA TYR A 263 2.63 -2.84 -1.92
C TYR A 263 3.51 -4.10 -1.98
N CYS A 264 4.20 -4.26 -3.11
CA CYS A 264 5.15 -5.35 -3.33
C CYS A 264 6.37 -5.27 -2.39
N SER A 265 7.12 -6.37 -2.28
CA SER A 265 8.28 -6.45 -1.39
C SER A 265 9.40 -5.49 -1.76
N PHE A 266 9.53 -5.23 -3.07
CA PHE A 266 10.50 -4.32 -3.68
C PHE A 266 9.97 -2.89 -3.86
N TYR A 267 8.81 -2.56 -3.28
CA TYR A 267 8.27 -1.21 -3.42
C TYR A 267 9.23 -0.16 -2.88
N THR A 268 9.51 0.85 -3.70
CA THR A 268 10.25 2.05 -3.31
C THR A 268 9.59 3.22 -3.98
N TRP A 269 9.42 4.31 -3.24
CA TRP A 269 8.85 5.53 -3.77
C TRP A 269 9.82 6.19 -4.77
N LEU A 270 9.29 6.80 -5.83
CA LEU A 270 10.10 7.48 -6.84
C LEU A 270 9.81 8.98 -6.87
N ALA A 271 10.86 9.80 -6.76
CA ALA A 271 10.78 11.25 -6.95
C ALA A 271 10.14 11.68 -8.27
N ASN A 272 10.30 10.86 -9.31
CA ASN A 272 9.69 11.10 -10.61
C ASN A 272 8.16 11.09 -10.57
N GLU A 273 7.52 10.49 -9.57
CA GLU A 273 6.06 10.43 -9.46
C GLU A 273 5.44 11.81 -9.22
N ILE A 274 6.15 12.70 -8.53
CA ILE A 274 5.76 14.12 -8.35
C ILE A 274 5.65 14.84 -9.71
N TRP A 275 6.45 14.41 -10.69
CA TRP A 275 6.51 15.04 -12.01
C TRP A 275 5.55 14.41 -13.03
N MET A 276 4.91 13.28 -12.70
CA MET A 276 3.99 12.59 -13.63
C MET A 276 2.69 13.37 -13.84
N GLU A 277 2.22 14.13 -12.84
CA GLU A 277 1.05 15.00 -12.97
C GLU A 277 1.31 16.22 -13.86
N ARG A 278 2.57 16.62 -14.01
CA ARG A 278 3.00 17.69 -14.91
C ARG A 278 3.28 17.08 -16.29
N LYS A 279 2.27 17.10 -17.17
CA LYS A 279 2.45 16.67 -18.57
C LYS A 279 3.74 17.29 -19.13
N PRO A 280 4.70 16.49 -19.64
CA PRO A 280 5.88 17.05 -20.28
C PRO A 280 5.41 17.96 -21.42
N LYS A 281 6.03 19.13 -21.56
CA LYS A 281 5.73 20.06 -22.65
C LYS A 281 5.81 19.29 -23.97
N GLU A 282 4.82 19.47 -24.85
CA GLU A 282 4.80 18.80 -26.15
C GLU A 282 6.14 18.99 -26.85
N VAL A 283 6.73 17.87 -27.29
CA VAL A 283 7.99 17.89 -28.03
C VAL A 283 7.74 18.59 -29.35
N ARG A 284 8.14 19.87 -29.43
CA ARG A 284 8.16 20.62 -30.68
C ARG A 284 9.40 20.19 -31.46
N TRP A 285 9.20 19.34 -32.45
CA TRP A 285 10.23 19.04 -33.44
C TRP A 285 10.49 20.29 -34.27
N VAL A 286 11.50 21.06 -33.87
CA VAL A 286 11.94 22.21 -34.65
C VAL A 286 12.60 21.68 -35.93
N ALA A 287 12.15 22.14 -37.09
CA ALA A 287 12.82 21.82 -38.35
C ALA A 287 14.28 22.30 -38.27
N LYS A 288 15.21 21.49 -38.78
CA LYS A 288 16.67 21.71 -38.72
C LYS A 288 17.17 23.05 -39.31
N SER A 289 16.25 23.86 -39.86
CA SER A 289 16.47 25.15 -40.50
C SER A 289 15.58 26.28 -39.92
N SER A 290 14.96 26.10 -38.76
CA SER A 290 14.22 27.18 -38.10
C SER A 290 15.20 28.22 -37.51
N PRO A 291 14.92 29.52 -37.61
CA PRO A 291 15.78 30.57 -37.04
C PRO A 291 15.91 30.53 -35.50
N ASP A 292 15.07 29.75 -34.81
CA ASP A 292 15.18 29.47 -33.36
C ASP A 292 16.23 28.40 -33.01
N TYR A 293 17.02 27.89 -33.97
CA TYR A 293 18.06 26.88 -33.70
C TYR A 293 19.32 27.43 -33.02
N ASP A 294 19.44 28.75 -32.88
CA ASP A 294 20.52 29.38 -32.11
C ASP A 294 20.09 29.58 -30.65
N GLU A 295 19.72 28.48 -29.97
CA GLU A 295 19.78 28.47 -28.51
C GLU A 295 21.24 28.53 -28.10
N GLN A 296 21.65 29.69 -27.58
CA GLN A 296 22.92 29.83 -26.87
C GLN A 296 22.91 28.88 -25.67
N VAL A 297 23.53 27.72 -25.84
CA VAL A 297 23.75 26.78 -24.74
C VAL A 297 24.86 27.36 -23.87
N GLU A 298 24.48 28.07 -22.81
CA GLU A 298 25.40 28.42 -21.73
C GLU A 298 25.78 27.16 -20.95
N ILE A 299 27.02 26.71 -21.13
CA ILE A 299 27.64 25.74 -20.24
C ILE A 299 28.68 26.52 -19.42
N ASN A 300 28.47 26.60 -18.11
CA ASN A 300 29.40 27.22 -17.15
C ASN A 300 29.73 28.71 -17.40
N GLY A 301 28.72 29.52 -17.75
CA GLY A 301 28.82 30.99 -17.66
C GLY A 301 29.90 31.67 -18.51
N LEU A 302 30.34 31.06 -19.61
CA LEU A 302 31.23 31.70 -20.58
C LEU A 302 30.73 31.42 -22.01
N ASN A 303 30.34 32.48 -22.71
CA ASN A 303 30.07 32.43 -24.14
C ASN A 303 31.37 32.26 -24.94
N LYS A 304 31.26 31.57 -26.08
CA LYS A 304 32.37 31.04 -26.87
C LYS A 304 33.20 32.08 -27.63
N ASP A 305 32.83 33.35 -27.58
CA ASP A 305 33.61 34.44 -28.16
C ASP A 305 33.90 35.47 -27.07
N GLY A 306 35.14 35.45 -26.57
CA GLY A 306 35.62 36.29 -25.48
C GLY A 306 35.58 37.79 -25.80
N GLN A 307 34.41 38.41 -25.65
CA GLN A 307 34.26 39.84 -25.64
C GLN A 307 33.37 40.25 -24.46
N GLU A 308 33.99 40.93 -23.49
CA GLU A 308 33.27 41.68 -22.47
C GLU A 308 32.43 42.76 -23.16
N LYS A 309 31.15 42.86 -22.80
CA LYS A 309 30.38 44.08 -23.06
C LYS A 309 29.80 44.67 -21.79
N ALA A 310 30.11 45.95 -21.67
CA ALA A 310 29.81 46.89 -20.63
C ALA A 310 28.33 46.98 -20.26
N GLN A 311 28.12 47.37 -19.01
CA GLN A 311 26.87 47.82 -18.42
C GLN A 311 26.18 48.87 -19.29
N GLU A 312 24.89 48.67 -19.59
CA GLU A 312 23.95 49.77 -19.86
C GLU A 312 22.59 49.44 -19.23
N LYS A 313 22.08 50.42 -18.47
CA LYS A 313 20.83 50.43 -17.72
C LYS A 313 19.61 50.68 -18.62
N ALA A 314 18.50 50.02 -18.32
CA ALA A 314 17.11 50.50 -18.48
C ALA A 314 16.22 49.64 -17.54
N GLN A 315 15.82 50.11 -16.34
CA GLN A 315 14.56 50.82 -16.02
C GLN A 315 13.35 50.19 -16.73
N GLU A 316 12.67 49.23 -16.08
CA GLU A 316 11.46 49.41 -15.22
C GLU A 316 10.29 50.03 -16.00
N ASP A 317 9.29 49.21 -16.30
CA ASP A 317 7.87 49.56 -16.28
C ASP A 317 7.07 48.24 -16.09
N ASP A 318 6.72 47.96 -14.83
CA ASP A 318 5.70 46.99 -14.43
C ASP A 318 4.33 47.66 -14.60
N GLU A 319 3.47 47.11 -15.47
CA GLU A 319 2.04 47.44 -15.48
C GLU A 319 1.26 46.15 -15.20
N PHE A 320 0.83 46.06 -13.95
CA PHE A 320 -0.13 45.09 -13.42
C PHE A 320 -1.53 45.58 -13.83
N ASP A 321 -2.30 44.78 -14.56
CA ASP A 321 -3.73 45.01 -14.76
C ASP A 321 -4.50 43.76 -14.31
N ASP A 322 -5.16 43.91 -13.15
CA ASP A 322 -6.17 43.02 -12.60
C ASP A 322 -7.55 43.44 -13.13
N GLU A 323 -8.29 42.51 -13.74
CA GLU A 323 -9.77 42.43 -13.65
C GLU A 323 -10.23 40.98 -13.52
#